data_AF-A0A2W7AXP7-F1
#
_entry.id   AF-A0A2W7AXP7-F1
#
_cell.length_a   1.000
_cell.length_b   1.000
_cell.length_c   1.000
_cell.angle_alpha   90.00
_cell.angle_beta   90.00
_cell.angle_gamma   90.00
#
_symmetry.space_group_name_H-M   'P 1'
#
loop_
_entity.id
_entity.type
_entity.pdbx_description
1 polymer ?
#
loop_
_entity_poly.entity_id
_entity_poly.type
_entity_poly.pdbx_seq_one_letter_code
_entity_poly.pdbx_strand_id
1 'polypeptide(L)'
;MGVINRNFSPFLSTPDEAAESVPQGYLGESSYDRYMRLGYAAQQEEAFATAADYFRSALLERPSDRWATIAYWNAINGTVDGEAGLGSEASAESRYDRLMRLGYDATQREEYQTALTFFQQALDQRPNDYYATKAIDNVTIYLAN
;
A
#
# COMPACT_ATOMS: atom_id res chain seq x y z
N MET A 1 -11.67 59.84 32.69
CA MET A 1 -10.71 58.76 32.35
C MET A 1 -11.08 58.21 30.98
N GLY A 2 -10.10 58.05 30.10
CA GLY A 2 -10.27 57.96 28.65
C GLY A 2 -10.73 56.61 28.07
N VAL A 3 -11.18 56.72 26.81
CA VAL A 3 -11.03 55.87 25.60
C VAL A 3 -10.69 54.38 25.80
N ILE A 4 -11.21 53.39 25.05
CA ILE A 4 -11.23 53.23 23.58
C ILE A 4 -12.32 52.20 23.16
N ASN A 5 -13.07 52.55 22.10
CA ASN A 5 -13.89 51.65 21.27
C ASN A 5 -13.09 50.52 20.62
N ARG A 6 -13.66 49.31 20.53
CA ARG A 6 -13.79 48.61 19.23
C ARG A 6 -15.10 47.85 19.12
N ASN A 7 -15.94 48.37 18.22
CA ASN A 7 -17.06 47.75 17.53
C ASN A 7 -17.16 46.21 17.64
N PHE A 8 -18.23 45.78 18.29
CA PHE A 8 -18.90 44.54 17.93
C PHE A 8 -19.76 44.80 16.67
N SER A 9 -19.60 43.97 15.66
CA SER A 9 -20.65 43.73 14.67
C SER A 9 -20.77 42.22 14.48
N PRO A 10 -21.99 41.66 14.48
CA PRO A 10 -22.22 40.23 14.46
C PRO A 10 -22.25 39.73 13.01
N PHE A 11 -21.61 38.60 12.75
CA PHE A 11 -21.99 37.77 11.62
C PHE A 11 -22.23 36.36 12.12
N LEU A 12 -23.52 36.01 12.17
CA LEU A 12 -24.01 34.65 12.22
C LEU A 12 -23.66 33.96 10.89
N SER A 13 -22.93 32.86 10.97
CA SER A 13 -23.07 31.71 10.09
C SER A 13 -22.71 30.47 10.92
N THR A 14 -23.74 29.82 11.45
CA THR A 14 -23.73 28.46 12.01
C THR A 14 -23.69 27.43 10.85
N PRO A 15 -23.75 26.11 11.11
CA PRO A 15 -22.98 25.25 12.00
C PRO A 15 -22.43 24.03 11.21
N ASP A 16 -21.14 23.72 11.26
CA ASP A 16 -20.70 22.35 10.93
C ASP A 16 -19.66 21.89 11.94
N GLU A 17 -20.26 21.38 13.00
CA GLU A 17 -19.71 20.78 14.19
C GLU A 17 -19.31 19.35 13.83
N ALA A 18 -18.14 19.16 13.22
CA ALA A 18 -17.52 17.85 13.07
C ALA A 18 -16.00 17.95 12.95
N ALA A 19 -15.37 18.82 13.75
CA ALA A 19 -13.97 18.63 14.10
C ALA A 19 -13.90 17.49 15.12
N GLU A 20 -14.15 16.25 14.64
CA GLU A 20 -13.89 15.04 15.39
C GLU A 20 -12.47 15.11 15.93
N SER A 21 -12.39 14.96 17.25
CA SER A 21 -11.18 14.90 18.04
C SER A 21 -10.17 13.94 17.42
N VAL A 22 -9.26 14.47 16.59
CA VAL A 22 -8.06 13.75 16.17
C VAL A 22 -7.20 13.56 17.42
N PRO A 23 -7.05 12.33 17.94
CA PRO A 23 -6.18 12.12 19.09
C PRO A 23 -4.76 12.52 18.70
N GLN A 24 -4.17 13.43 19.48
CA GLN A 24 -2.77 13.84 19.35
C GLN A 24 -1.85 12.66 19.67
N GLY A 25 -1.63 11.78 18.69
CA GLY A 25 -0.89 10.53 18.86
C GLY A 25 -0.15 10.00 17.62
N TYR A 26 0.04 10.80 16.55
CA TYR A 26 0.76 10.36 15.34
C TYR A 26 1.83 11.36 14.86
N LEU A 27 2.55 11.98 15.79
CA LEU A 27 3.82 12.64 15.46
C LEU A 27 4.89 11.56 15.22
N GLY A 28 4.92 10.98 14.02
CA GLY A 28 5.93 9.99 13.61
C GLY A 28 5.47 8.84 12.69
N GLU A 29 4.18 8.75 12.30
CA GLU A 29 3.72 7.72 11.35
C GLU A 29 4.37 7.95 9.97
N SER A 30 5.08 6.96 9.44
CA SER A 30 5.65 7.03 8.09
C SER A 30 4.53 7.11 7.05
N SER A 31 4.76 7.81 5.92
CA SER A 31 3.84 7.79 4.77
C SER A 31 3.46 6.36 4.38
N TYR A 32 4.43 5.43 4.41
CA TYR A 32 4.20 4.01 4.21
C TYR A 32 3.17 3.42 5.20
N ASP A 33 3.38 3.61 6.50
CA ASP A 33 2.50 3.04 7.55
C ASP A 33 1.08 3.59 7.42
N ARG A 34 0.96 4.89 7.11
CA ARG A 34 -0.31 5.53 6.83
C ARG A 34 -1.02 4.88 5.64
N TYR A 35 -0.33 4.72 4.51
CA TYR A 35 -0.93 4.14 3.32
C TYR A 35 -1.34 2.68 3.52
N MET A 36 -0.52 1.88 4.23
CA MET A 36 -0.90 0.52 4.58
C MET A 36 -2.15 0.48 5.45
N ARG A 37 -2.22 1.33 6.49
CA ARG A 37 -3.38 1.42 7.38
C ARG A 37 -4.66 1.82 6.62
N LEU A 38 -4.58 2.85 5.78
CA LEU A 38 -5.72 3.31 4.98
C LEU A 38 -6.16 2.26 3.95
N GLY A 39 -5.21 1.56 3.32
CA GLY A 39 -5.52 0.47 2.40
C GLY A 39 -6.26 -0.68 3.06
N TYR A 40 -5.81 -1.13 4.25
CA TYR A 40 -6.50 -2.17 4.99
C TYR A 40 -7.86 -1.73 5.53
N ALA A 41 -8.03 -0.45 5.91
CA ALA A 41 -9.33 0.09 6.27
C ALA A 41 -10.30 0.05 5.08
N ALA A 42 -9.87 0.55 3.91
CA ALA A 42 -10.68 0.50 2.69
C ALA A 42 -11.01 -0.93 2.26
N GLN A 43 -10.09 -1.89 2.44
CA GLN A 43 -10.35 -3.29 2.12
C GLN A 43 -11.44 -3.91 3.04
N GLN A 44 -11.47 -3.55 4.33
CA GLN A 44 -12.53 -3.98 5.25
C GLN A 44 -13.89 -3.38 4.90
N GLU A 45 -13.90 -2.22 4.26
CA GLU A 45 -15.10 -1.57 3.72
C GLU A 45 -15.46 -2.08 2.31
N GLU A 46 -14.78 -3.11 1.80
CA GLU A 46 -14.93 -3.66 0.45
C GLU A 46 -14.67 -2.63 -0.67
N ALA A 47 -14.05 -1.50 -0.32
CA ALA A 47 -13.63 -0.45 -1.24
C ALA A 47 -12.29 -0.83 -1.88
N PHE A 48 -12.28 -1.95 -2.62
CA PHE A 48 -11.08 -2.56 -3.17
C PHE A 48 -10.28 -1.64 -4.12
N ALA A 49 -10.97 -0.82 -4.93
CA ALA A 49 -10.31 0.17 -5.79
C ALA A 49 -9.53 1.20 -4.94
N THR A 50 -10.17 1.75 -3.90
CA THR A 50 -9.56 2.68 -2.95
C THR A 50 -8.40 2.03 -2.19
N ALA A 51 -8.56 0.77 -1.77
CA ALA A 51 -7.50 0.00 -1.12
C ALA A 51 -6.27 -0.16 -2.04
N ALA A 52 -6.49 -0.47 -3.32
CA ALA A 52 -5.41 -0.59 -4.31
C ALA A 52 -4.66 0.73 -4.51
N ASP A 53 -5.34 1.88 -4.53
CA ASP A 53 -4.68 3.19 -4.61
C ASP A 53 -3.77 3.47 -3.40
N TYR A 54 -4.24 3.13 -2.19
CA TYR A 54 -3.43 3.27 -0.99
C TYR A 54 -2.23 2.33 -0.99
N PHE A 55 -2.41 1.04 -1.29
CA PHE A 55 -1.29 0.10 -1.33
C PHE A 55 -0.30 0.42 -2.46
N ARG A 56 -0.77 0.95 -3.59
CA ARG A 56 0.11 1.50 -4.64
C ARG A 56 0.95 2.65 -4.10
N SER A 57 0.35 3.54 -3.31
CA SER A 57 1.06 4.65 -2.68
C SER A 57 2.12 4.13 -1.68
N ALA A 58 1.81 3.07 -0.91
CA ALA A 58 2.79 2.40 -0.07
C ALA A 58 3.96 1.80 -0.88
N LEU A 59 3.69 1.24 -2.06
CA LEU A 59 4.72 0.74 -2.98
C LEU A 59 5.55 1.83 -3.63
N LEU A 60 5.02 3.05 -3.81
CA LEU A 60 5.84 4.18 -4.26
C LEU A 60 6.86 4.60 -3.19
N GLU A 61 6.48 4.54 -1.91
CA GLU A 61 7.39 4.82 -0.79
C GLU A 61 8.41 3.69 -0.59
N ARG A 62 7.98 2.43 -0.75
CA ARG A 62 8.82 1.24 -0.57
C ARG A 62 8.56 0.23 -1.70
N PRO A 63 9.22 0.40 -2.87
CA PRO A 63 8.94 -0.42 -4.06
C PRO A 63 9.34 -1.89 -3.93
N SER A 64 10.18 -2.21 -2.95
CA SER A 64 10.60 -3.58 -2.64
C SER A 64 9.85 -4.17 -1.44
N ASP A 65 8.83 -3.48 -0.91
CA ASP A 65 8.08 -3.96 0.25
C ASP A 65 7.11 -5.07 -0.15
N ARG A 66 7.35 -6.24 0.45
CA ARG A 66 6.56 -7.44 0.21
C ARG A 66 5.12 -7.31 0.72
N TRP A 67 4.90 -6.65 1.85
CA TRP A 67 3.56 -6.52 2.45
C TRP A 67 2.69 -5.59 1.61
N ALA A 68 3.21 -4.44 1.19
CA ALA A 68 2.51 -3.54 0.30
C ALA A 68 2.24 -4.18 -1.07
N THR A 69 3.17 -5.01 -1.57
CA THR A 69 2.96 -5.76 -2.82
C THR A 69 1.79 -6.73 -2.69
N ILE A 70 1.79 -7.55 -1.64
CA ILE A 70 0.70 -8.52 -1.37
C ILE A 70 -0.63 -7.79 -1.19
N ALA A 71 -0.65 -6.73 -0.37
CA ALA A 71 -1.87 -5.99 -0.06
C ALA A 71 -2.45 -5.32 -1.31
N TYR A 72 -1.61 -4.72 -2.15
CA TYR A 72 -2.03 -4.17 -3.46
C TYR A 72 -2.73 -5.23 -4.30
N TRP A 73 -2.14 -6.42 -4.43
CA TRP A 73 -2.71 -7.47 -5.26
C TRP A 73 -3.96 -8.11 -4.68
N ASN A 74 -4.06 -8.22 -3.36
CA ASN A 74 -5.30 -8.63 -2.69
C ASN A 74 -6.43 -7.64 -3.00
N ALA A 75 -6.14 -6.34 -2.96
CA ALA A 75 -7.09 -5.31 -3.33
C ALA A 75 -7.48 -5.40 -4.82
N ILE A 76 -6.53 -5.57 -5.75
CA ILE A 76 -6.83 -5.74 -7.17
C ILE A 76 -7.68 -7.00 -7.42
N ASN A 77 -7.35 -8.14 -6.81
CA ASN A 77 -8.13 -9.38 -6.97
C ASN A 77 -9.55 -9.23 -6.39
N GLY A 78 -9.71 -8.51 -5.28
CA GLY A 78 -11.03 -8.20 -4.72
C GLY A 78 -11.91 -7.34 -5.64
N THR A 79 -11.33 -6.62 -6.61
CA THR A 79 -12.12 -5.94 -7.67
C THR A 79 -12.59 -6.88 -8.77
N VAL A 80 -11.93 -8.04 -8.95
CA VAL A 80 -12.17 -8.99 -10.05
C VAL A 80 -13.14 -10.10 -9.63
N ASP A 81 -13.12 -10.52 -8.36
CA ASP A 81 -14.06 -11.46 -7.79
C ASP A 81 -14.31 -11.09 -6.32
N GLY A 82 -15.56 -10.80 -5.97
CA GLY A 82 -15.96 -10.45 -4.62
C GLY A 82 -15.94 -11.66 -3.69
N GLU A 83 -14.78 -11.97 -3.10
CA GLU A 83 -14.64 -12.59 -1.78
C GLU A 83 -13.33 -12.09 -1.14
N ALA A 84 -13.48 -11.19 -0.17
CA ALA A 84 -12.40 -10.45 0.46
C ALA A 84 -11.44 -11.38 1.23
N GLY A 85 -10.19 -11.43 0.78
CA GLY A 85 -9.07 -12.08 1.45
C GLY A 85 -8.68 -11.38 2.75
N LEU A 86 -9.41 -11.64 3.83
CA LEU A 86 -8.98 -11.46 5.21
C LEU A 86 -9.16 -12.79 5.95
N GLY A 87 -8.10 -13.60 5.95
CA GLY A 87 -8.05 -14.82 6.73
C GLY A 87 -8.55 -16.05 5.99
N SER A 88 -7.71 -16.62 5.15
CA SER A 88 -7.63 -18.08 5.10
C SER A 88 -6.28 -18.51 4.53
N GLU A 89 -5.66 -19.47 5.18
CA GLU A 89 -4.69 -20.39 4.59
C GLU A 89 -5.31 -21.24 3.45
N ALA A 90 -6.37 -20.75 2.76
CA ALA A 90 -7.21 -21.53 1.85
C ALA A 90 -7.61 -20.79 0.55
N SER A 91 -7.29 -19.51 0.35
CA SER A 91 -7.19 -18.98 -1.01
C SER A 91 -5.87 -19.51 -1.57
N ALA A 92 -5.92 -20.49 -2.47
CA ALA A 92 -4.73 -21.09 -3.07
C ALA A 92 -3.77 -19.99 -3.55
N GLU A 93 -2.68 -19.76 -2.80
CA GLU A 93 -1.66 -18.77 -3.13
C GLU A 93 -1.30 -18.98 -4.60
N SER A 94 -1.56 -17.97 -5.43
CA SER A 94 -1.35 -18.15 -6.86
C SER A 94 0.14 -18.43 -7.08
N ARG A 95 0.45 -19.20 -8.13
CA ARG A 95 1.85 -19.50 -8.44
C ARG A 95 2.66 -18.21 -8.62
N TYR A 96 2.04 -17.17 -9.18
CA TYR A 96 2.61 -15.84 -9.27
C TYR A 96 2.96 -15.25 -7.90
N ASP A 97 2.00 -15.20 -6.97
CA ASP A 97 2.20 -14.60 -5.64
C ASP A 97 3.33 -15.30 -4.91
N ARG A 98 3.35 -16.65 -4.95
CA ARG A 98 4.42 -17.45 -4.36
C ARG A 98 5.79 -17.10 -4.95
N LEU A 99 5.88 -16.98 -6.27
CA LEU A 99 7.14 -16.70 -6.96
C LEU A 99 7.64 -15.29 -6.63
N MET A 100 6.78 -14.27 -6.66
CA MET A 100 7.14 -12.91 -6.24
C MET A 100 7.67 -12.90 -4.81
N ARG A 101 6.96 -13.58 -3.93
CA ARG A 101 7.29 -13.70 -2.51
C ARG A 101 8.66 -14.37 -2.27
N LEU A 102 8.92 -15.48 -2.95
CA LEU A 102 10.21 -16.18 -2.91
C LEU A 102 11.33 -15.32 -3.51
N GLY A 103 11.06 -14.56 -4.57
CA GLY A 103 11.99 -13.62 -5.16
C GLY A 103 12.41 -12.53 -4.16
N TYR A 104 11.45 -11.89 -3.48
CA TYR A 104 11.76 -10.88 -2.47
C TYR A 104 12.51 -11.45 -1.26
N ASP A 105 12.21 -12.69 -0.84
CA ASP A 105 12.95 -13.36 0.24
C ASP A 105 14.40 -13.64 -0.17
N ALA A 106 14.63 -14.07 -1.41
CA ALA A 106 15.97 -14.25 -1.95
C ALA A 106 16.72 -12.90 -2.07
N THR A 107 16.06 -11.83 -2.52
CA THR A 107 16.66 -10.48 -2.57
C THR A 107 17.10 -10.00 -1.20
N GLN A 108 16.29 -10.20 -0.16
CA GLN A 108 16.64 -9.83 1.22
C GLN A 108 17.82 -10.63 1.78
N ARG A 109 18.04 -11.84 1.26
CA ARG A 109 19.20 -12.68 1.58
C ARG A 109 20.39 -12.41 0.66
N GLU A 110 20.30 -11.39 -0.19
CA GLU A 110 21.32 -11.03 -1.19
C GLU A 110 21.59 -12.15 -2.22
N GLU A 111 20.66 -13.11 -2.34
CA GLU A 111 20.69 -14.20 -3.30
C GLU A 111 20.12 -13.73 -4.66
N TYR A 112 20.73 -12.70 -5.25
CA TYR A 112 20.15 -11.97 -6.40
C TYR A 112 19.91 -12.85 -7.63
N GLN A 113 20.74 -13.87 -7.88
CA GLN A 113 20.55 -14.80 -8.99
C GLN A 113 19.32 -15.70 -8.78
N THR A 114 19.10 -16.16 -7.54
CA THR A 114 17.92 -16.91 -7.13
C THR A 114 16.68 -16.03 -7.23
N ALA A 115 16.77 -14.78 -6.75
CA ALA A 115 15.69 -13.81 -6.82
C ALA A 115 15.25 -13.53 -8.27
N LEU A 116 16.22 -13.29 -9.16
CA LEU A 116 15.98 -13.08 -10.59
C LEU A 116 15.22 -14.25 -11.21
N THR A 117 15.62 -15.48 -10.88
CA THR A 117 14.96 -16.69 -11.38
C THR A 117 13.49 -16.75 -10.93
N PHE A 118 13.20 -16.43 -9.67
CA PHE A 118 11.83 -16.39 -9.17
C PHE A 118 10.99 -15.29 -9.83
N PHE A 119 11.54 -14.08 -9.99
CA PHE A 119 10.81 -12.98 -10.61
C PHE A 119 10.56 -13.20 -12.11
N GLN A 120 11.50 -13.82 -12.83
CA GLN A 120 11.28 -14.23 -14.22
C GLN A 120 10.15 -15.26 -14.33
N GLN A 121 10.14 -16.28 -13.47
CA GLN A 121 9.05 -17.25 -13.44
C GLN A 121 7.71 -16.58 -13.08
N ALA A 122 7.71 -15.58 -12.20
CA ALA A 122 6.51 -14.80 -11.88
C ALA A 122 6.01 -14.05 -13.13
N LEU A 123 6.91 -13.39 -13.86
CA LEU A 123 6.58 -12.71 -15.11
C LEU A 123 6.07 -13.68 -16.18
N ASP A 124 6.58 -14.91 -16.23
CA ASP A 124 6.03 -15.95 -17.12
C ASP A 124 4.59 -16.34 -16.74
N GLN A 125 4.22 -16.27 -15.45
CA GLN A 125 2.82 -16.49 -15.05
C GLN A 125 1.92 -15.32 -15.43
N ARG A 126 2.46 -14.10 -15.46
CA ARG A 126 1.73 -12.87 -15.79
C ARG A 126 2.55 -12.01 -16.76
N PRO A 127 2.48 -12.29 -18.07
CA PRO A 127 3.24 -11.53 -19.05
C PRO A 127 2.87 -10.03 -18.99
N ASN A 128 3.88 -9.17 -19.06
CA ASN A 128 3.75 -7.71 -18.92
C ASN A 128 3.36 -7.20 -17.53
N ASP A 129 3.48 -8.03 -16.48
CA ASP A 129 3.28 -7.57 -15.11
C ASP A 129 4.34 -6.52 -14.72
N TYR A 130 3.86 -5.33 -14.34
CA TYR A 130 4.71 -4.20 -13.98
C TYR A 130 5.59 -4.50 -12.77
N TYR A 131 5.09 -5.21 -11.77
CA TYR A 131 5.77 -5.46 -10.51
C TYR A 131 6.84 -6.55 -10.65
N ALA A 132 6.54 -7.64 -11.35
CA ALA A 132 7.54 -8.65 -11.68
C ALA A 132 8.66 -8.05 -12.54
N THR A 133 8.32 -7.21 -13.52
CA THR A 133 9.30 -6.49 -14.34
C THR A 133 10.17 -5.57 -13.48
N LYS A 134 9.58 -4.78 -12.57
CA LYS A 134 10.34 -3.92 -11.65
C LYS A 134 11.21 -4.70 -10.68
N ALA A 135 10.74 -5.84 -10.19
CA ALA A 135 11.53 -6.69 -9.33
C ALA A 135 12.76 -7.27 -10.06
N ILE A 136 12.61 -7.67 -11.33
CA ILE A 136 13.71 -8.08 -12.21
C ILE A 136 14.71 -6.93 -12.38
N ASP A 137 14.24 -5.74 -12.78
CA ASP A 137 15.09 -4.55 -12.94
C ASP A 137 15.91 -4.31 -11.67
N ASN A 138 15.24 -4.28 -10.51
CA ASN A 138 15.87 -4.02 -9.22
C ASN A 138 16.97 -5.04 -8.90
N VAL A 139 16.73 -6.35 -9.07
CA VAL A 139 17.77 -7.36 -8.77
C VAL A 139 18.90 -7.39 -9.78
N THR A 140 18.63 -7.07 -11.05
CA THR A 140 19.69 -6.99 -12.07
C THR A 140 20.69 -5.87 -11.80
N ILE A 141 20.27 -4.78 -11.14
CA ILE A 141 21.20 -3.72 -10.70
C ILE A 141 22.24 -4.27 -9.71
N TYR A 142 21.84 -5.16 -8.79
CA TYR A 142 22.77 -5.75 -7.81
C TYR A 142 23.68 -6.82 -8.44
N LEU A 143 23.27 -7.45 -9.54
CA LEU A 143 24.10 -8.42 -10.28
C LEU A 143 25.12 -7.76 -11.21
N ALA A 144 24.91 -6.51 -11.59
CA ALA A 144 25.78 -5.76 -12.49
C ALA A 144 26.90 -4.98 -11.78
N ASN A 145 26.88 -4.93 -10.44
CA ASN A 145 27.91 -4.33 -9.59
C ASN A 145 28.80 -5.40 -8.97
#